data_AF-A0A536SXX7-F1
#
_entry.id   AF-A0A536SXX7-F1
#
_cell.length_a   1.000
_cell.length_b   1.000
_cell.length_c   1.000
_cell.angle_alpha   90.00
_cell.angle_beta   90.00
_cell.angle_gamma   90.00
#
_symmetry.space_group_name_H-M   'P 1'
#
loop_
_entity.id
_entity.type
_entity.pdbx_description
1 polymer ?
#
loop_
_entity_poly.entity_id
_entity_poly.type
_entity_poly.pdbx_seq_one_letter_code
_entity_poly.pdbx_strand_id
1 'polypeptide(L)'
;MKPLAAALTVIAVLPDGKQVELQATIRPPFQADDGQWIARVQLKPLQKEPLDVRGVDSFHALWLACSLVLKLLSQLAAEGARLQSVDGSEFPLEAYLAGLAPKT
;
A
#
# COMPACT_ATOMS: atom_id res chain seq x y z
N MET A 1 -6.44 -6.96 -18.81
CA MET A 1 -5.99 -6.25 -17.58
C MET A 1 -4.68 -6.88 -17.14
N LYS A 2 -3.64 -6.12 -16.75
CA LYS A 2 -2.41 -6.75 -16.23
C LYS A 2 -2.73 -7.43 -14.88
N PRO A 3 -2.19 -8.63 -14.59
CA PRO A 3 -2.43 -9.29 -13.32
C PRO A 3 -1.92 -8.43 -12.15
N LEU A 4 -2.62 -8.50 -11.02
CA LEU A 4 -2.23 -7.87 -9.76
C LEU A 4 -1.90 -8.96 -8.75
N ALA A 5 -0.85 -8.75 -7.97
CA ALA A 5 -0.55 -9.57 -6.80
C ALA A 5 -1.38 -9.14 -5.60
N ALA A 6 -1.64 -7.84 -5.47
CA ALA A 6 -2.49 -7.29 -4.43
C ALA A 6 -3.16 -5.98 -4.89
N ALA A 7 -4.32 -5.68 -4.31
CA ALA A 7 -5.01 -4.42 -4.46
C ALA A 7 -5.70 -4.05 -3.13
N LEU A 8 -5.81 -2.75 -2.85
CA LEU A 8 -6.45 -2.22 -1.67
C LEU A 8 -7.09 -0.87 -2.02
N THR A 9 -8.34 -0.67 -1.63
CA THR A 9 -9.04 0.62 -1.73
C THR A 9 -9.33 1.15 -0.33
N VAL A 10 -8.94 2.39 -0.06
CA VAL A 10 -9.15 3.09 1.21
C VAL A 10 -9.63 4.51 0.90
N ILE A 11 -10.60 5.02 1.64
CA ILE A 11 -11.02 6.42 1.56
C ILE A 11 -10.25 7.21 2.62
N ALA A 12 -9.46 8.20 2.22
CA ALA A 12 -8.85 9.16 3.13
C ALA A 12 -9.77 10.37 3.29
N VAL A 13 -10.21 10.63 4.52
CA VAL A 13 -10.92 11.85 4.92
C VAL A 13 -9.90 12.82 5.49
N LEU A 14 -9.55 13.84 4.71
CA LEU A 14 -8.55 14.85 5.06
C LEU A 14 -9.08 15.78 6.18
N PRO A 15 -8.19 16.55 6.86
CA PRO A 15 -8.60 17.46 7.94
C PRO A 15 -9.63 18.54 7.53
N ASP A 16 -9.66 18.92 6.25
CA ASP A 16 -10.64 19.84 5.68
C ASP A 16 -12.00 19.19 5.36
N GLY A 17 -12.15 17.88 5.66
CA GLY A 17 -13.34 17.08 5.38
C GLY A 17 -13.40 16.53 3.95
N LYS A 18 -12.45 16.87 3.07
CA LYS A 18 -12.40 16.33 1.71
C LYS A 18 -12.12 14.84 1.74
N GLN A 19 -12.91 14.08 0.99
CA GLN A 19 -12.68 12.65 0.79
C GLN A 19 -11.85 12.40 -0.48
N VAL A 20 -10.86 11.53 -0.35
CA VAL A 20 -10.01 11.09 -1.46
C VAL A 20 -10.00 9.57 -1.46
N GLU A 21 -10.55 8.96 -2.51
CA GLU A 21 -10.41 7.52 -2.71
C GLU A 21 -8.98 7.19 -3.11
N LEU A 22 -8.33 6.38 -2.30
CA LEU A 22 -6.99 5.87 -2.52
C LEU A 22 -7.07 4.45 -3.07
N GLN A 23 -6.41 4.22 -4.21
CA GLN A 23 -6.28 2.90 -4.81
C GLN A 23 -4.82 2.49 -4.82
N ALA A 24 -4.47 1.54 -3.94
CA ALA A 24 -3.16 0.91 -3.93
C ALA A 24 -3.20 -0.37 -4.77
N THR A 25 -2.27 -0.52 -5.70
CA THR A 25 -2.12 -1.73 -6.51
C THR A 25 -0.67 -2.17 -6.53
N ILE A 26 -0.45 -3.48 -6.47
CA ILE A 26 0.86 -4.12 -6.54
C ILE A 26 0.83 -5.16 -7.66
N ARG A 27 1.75 -5.06 -8.61
CA ARG A 27 1.90 -6.07 -9.66
C ARG A 27 2.69 -7.28 -9.15
N PRO A 28 2.51 -8.47 -9.76
CA PRO A 28 3.38 -9.62 -9.51
C PRO A 28 4.85 -9.22 -9.62
N PRO A 29 5.69 -9.62 -8.64
CA PRO A 29 7.12 -9.39 -8.72
C PRO A 29 7.70 -9.99 -10.00
N PHE A 30 8.66 -9.30 -10.59
CA PHE A 30 9.39 -9.75 -11.77
C PHE A 30 10.87 -9.49 -11.58
N GLN A 31 11.70 -10.26 -12.29
CA GLN A 31 13.13 -10.03 -12.33
C GLN A 31 13.44 -9.03 -13.44
N ALA A 32 14.18 -7.98 -13.11
CA ALA A 32 14.70 -7.02 -14.09
C ALA A 32 15.97 -7.58 -14.79
N ASP A 33 16.41 -6.88 -15.84
CA ASP A 33 17.56 -7.31 -16.66
C ASP A 33 18.88 -7.39 -15.85
N ASP A 34 18.99 -6.64 -14.76
CA ASP A 34 20.13 -6.66 -13.83
C ASP A 34 20.05 -7.79 -12.79
N GLY A 35 19.05 -8.67 -12.90
CA GLY A 35 18.81 -9.79 -12.01
C GLY A 35 18.10 -9.42 -10.71
N GLN A 36 17.75 -8.16 -10.47
CA GLN A 36 17.06 -7.73 -9.25
C GLN A 36 15.56 -8.07 -9.30
N TRP A 37 15.00 -8.46 -8.15
CA TRP A 37 13.56 -8.65 -8.01
C TRP A 37 12.86 -7.34 -7.71
N ILE A 38 11.84 -7.03 -8.51
CA ILE A 38 11.07 -5.78 -8.43
C ILE A 38 9.60 -6.09 -8.24
N ALA A 39 8.96 -5.43 -7.27
CA ALA A 39 7.52 -5.30 -7.17
C ALA A 39 7.12 -3.85 -7.47
N ARG A 40 6.18 -3.66 -8.40
CA ARG A 40 5.73 -2.33 -8.84
C ARG A 40 4.45 -1.92 -8.11
N VAL A 41 4.53 -0.84 -7.35
CA VAL A 41 3.46 -0.27 -6.52
C VAL A 41 2.89 0.98 -7.17
N GLN A 42 1.59 1.17 -7.09
CA GLN A 42 0.93 2.41 -7.48
C GLN A 42 -0.11 2.79 -6.44
N LEU A 43 -0.04 4.01 -5.90
CA LEU A 43 -1.07 4.60 -5.04
C LEU A 43 -1.70 5.81 -5.72
N LYS A 44 -2.91 5.66 -6.25
CA LYS A 44 -3.65 6.76 -6.88
C LYS A 44 -4.60 7.43 -5.89
N PRO A 45 -4.87 8.74 -6.01
CA PRO A 45 -4.28 9.68 -6.96
C PRO A 45 -2.94 10.30 -6.50
N LEU A 46 -2.42 9.89 -5.35
CA LEU A 46 -1.27 10.55 -4.70
C LEU A 46 0.03 10.50 -5.52
N GLN A 47 0.21 9.45 -6.32
CA GLN A 47 1.40 9.26 -7.15
C GLN A 47 1.02 9.29 -8.63
N LYS A 48 1.77 10.07 -9.42
CA LYS A 48 1.62 10.11 -10.88
C LYS A 48 2.20 8.86 -11.55
N GLU A 49 3.36 8.43 -11.08
CA GLU A 49 4.10 7.27 -11.60
C GLU A 49 4.15 6.14 -10.57
N PRO A 50 4.19 4.87 -11.00
CA PRO A 50 4.43 3.75 -10.10
C PRO A 50 5.82 3.82 -9.45
N LEU A 51 5.93 3.27 -8.23
CA LEU A 51 7.20 3.06 -7.53
C LEU A 51 7.67 1.62 -7.69
N ASP A 52 8.95 1.44 -7.98
CA ASP A 52 9.60 0.13 -8.01
C ASP A 52 10.25 -0.15 -6.66
N VAL A 53 9.83 -1.26 -6.05
CA VAL A 53 10.37 -1.74 -4.77
C VAL A 53 11.24 -2.96 -5.04
N ARG A 54 12.50 -2.89 -4.63
CA ARG A 54 13.51 -3.93 -4.86
C ARG A 54 13.64 -4.85 -3.66
N GLY A 55 13.69 -6.15 -3.90
CA GLY A 55 13.91 -7.18 -2.89
C GLY A 55 15.04 -8.13 -3.28
N VAL A 56 15.46 -8.97 -2.32
CA VAL A 56 16.47 -10.01 -2.55
C VAL A 56 15.91 -11.21 -3.33
N ASP A 57 14.61 -11.42 -3.23
CA ASP A 57 13.82 -12.40 -3.98
C ASP A 57 12.41 -11.83 -4.26
N SER A 58 11.57 -12.62 -4.94
CA SER A 58 10.20 -12.22 -5.30
C SER A 58 9.31 -11.98 -4.08
N PHE A 59 9.45 -12.82 -3.05
CA PHE A 59 8.69 -12.72 -1.81
C PHE A 59 9.06 -11.44 -1.05
N HIS A 60 10.35 -11.17 -0.88
CA HIS A 60 10.85 -9.98 -0.21
C HIS A 60 10.45 -8.70 -0.95
N ALA A 61 10.51 -8.69 -2.29
CA ALA A 61 10.07 -7.54 -3.08
C ALA A 61 8.58 -7.25 -2.87
N LEU A 62 7.73 -8.28 -2.90
CA LEU A 62 6.29 -8.15 -2.62
C LEU A 62 6.02 -7.69 -1.18
N TRP A 63 6.74 -8.26 -0.21
CA TRP A 63 6.65 -7.91 1.20
C TRP A 63 6.96 -6.43 1.44
N LEU A 64 8.07 -5.93 0.89
CA LEU A 64 8.44 -4.53 0.97
C LEU A 64 7.43 -3.62 0.26
N ALA A 65 6.84 -4.06 -0.85
CA ALA A 65 5.79 -3.34 -1.55
C ALA A 65 4.53 -3.17 -0.68
N CYS A 66 4.07 -4.24 -0.01
CA CYS A 66 2.98 -4.16 0.96
C CYS A 66 3.32 -3.23 2.12
N SER A 67 4.54 -3.36 2.67
CA SER A 67 5.03 -2.52 3.77
C SER A 67 5.07 -1.04 3.39
N LEU A 68 5.45 -0.71 2.17
CA LEU A 68 5.45 0.66 1.65
C LEU A 68 4.03 1.24 1.60
N VAL A 69 3.04 0.47 1.12
CA VAL A 69 1.64 0.92 1.10
C VAL A 69 1.16 1.23 2.52
N LEU A 70 1.38 0.33 3.47
CA LEU A 70 0.99 0.54 4.87
C LEU A 70 1.71 1.75 5.50
N LYS A 71 2.99 1.96 5.19
CA LYS A 71 3.75 3.12 5.64
C LYS A 71 3.16 4.43 5.11
N LEU A 72 2.78 4.49 3.83
CA LEU A 72 2.16 5.66 3.22
C LEU A 72 0.78 5.97 3.85
N LEU A 73 -0.02 4.94 4.10
CA LEU A 73 -1.31 5.10 4.80
C LEU A 73 -1.12 5.59 6.24
N SER A 74 -0.13 5.04 6.96
CA SER A 74 0.22 5.46 8.32
C SER A 74 0.67 6.92 8.36
N GLN A 75 1.43 7.36 7.34
CA GLN A 75 1.85 8.75 7.22
C GLN A 75 0.64 9.69 7.03
N LEU A 76 -0.31 9.34 6.16
CA LEU A 76 -1.53 10.14 5.99
C LEU A 76 -2.33 10.25 7.30
N ALA A 77 -2.44 9.15 8.04
CA ALA A 77 -3.09 9.15 9.34
C ALA A 77 -2.38 10.06 10.35
N ALA A 78 -1.04 10.01 10.39
CA ALA A 78 -0.22 10.88 11.23
C ALA A 78 -0.33 12.36 10.85
N GLU A 79 -0.60 12.67 9.57
CA GLU A 79 -0.87 14.02 9.05
C GLU A 79 -2.32 14.49 9.33
N GLY A 80 -3.12 13.68 10.02
CA GLY A 80 -4.47 14.03 10.48
C GLY A 80 -5.60 13.53 9.59
N ALA A 81 -5.31 12.73 8.55
CA ALA A 81 -6.36 12.08 7.79
C ALA A 81 -7.00 10.94 8.60
N ARG A 82 -8.31 10.75 8.47
CA ARG A 82 -8.98 9.52 8.91
C ARG A 82 -9.08 8.55 7.73
N LEU A 83 -8.79 7.28 7.96
CA LEU A 83 -8.89 6.25 6.93
C LEU A 83 -10.20 5.49 7.08
N GLN A 84 -10.92 5.31 5.99
CA GLN A 84 -12.19 4.60 5.93
C GLN A 84 -12.16 3.49 4.88
N SER A 85 -12.88 2.42 5.16
CA SER A 85 -13.23 1.41 4.17
C SER A 85 -14.27 1.98 3.18
N VAL A 86 -14.44 1.33 2.04
CA VAL A 86 -15.41 1.74 1.01
C VAL A 86 -16.88 1.73 1.48
N ASP A 87 -17.21 0.99 2.54
CA ASP A 87 -18.53 0.98 3.16
C ASP A 87 -18.72 2.11 4.21
N GLY A 88 -17.72 2.97 4.38
CA GLY A 88 -17.71 4.08 5.34
C GLY A 88 -17.29 3.70 6.76
N SER A 89 -17.03 2.42 7.04
CA SER A 89 -16.45 1.99 8.32
C SER A 89 -15.01 2.47 8.48
N GLU A 90 -14.48 2.46 9.70
CA GLU A 90 -13.08 2.78 9.94
C GLU A 90 -12.17 1.74 9.26
N PHE A 91 -11.15 2.21 8.55
CA PHE A 91 -10.17 1.32 7.94
C PHE A 91 -9.25 0.74 9.03
N PRO A 92 -9.12 -0.58 9.16
CA PRO A 92 -8.44 -1.21 10.30
C PRO A 92 -6.92 -1.23 10.11
N LEU A 93 -6.28 -0.07 9.91
CA LEU A 93 -4.85 0.05 9.64
C LEU A 93 -3.99 -0.68 10.71
N GLU A 94 -4.35 -0.52 11.98
CA GLU A 94 -3.65 -1.18 13.09
C GLU A 94 -3.71 -2.70 13.02
N ALA A 95 -4.77 -3.30 12.48
CA ALA A 95 -4.85 -4.75 12.33
C ALA A 95 -3.84 -5.28 11.29
N TYR A 96 -3.61 -4.50 10.22
CA TYR A 96 -2.58 -4.83 9.22
C TYR A 96 -1.17 -4.74 9.81
N LEU A 97 -0.93 -3.80 10.72
CA LEU A 97 0.37 -3.61 11.38
C LEU A 97 0.59 -4.61 12.52
N ALA A 98 -0.45 -4.91 13.31
CA ALA A 98 -0.39 -5.79 14.47
C ALA A 98 -0.28 -7.28 14.12
N GLY A 99 -0.69 -7.68 12.92
CA GLY A 99 -0.51 -9.06 12.43
C GLY A 99 0.96 -9.53 12.37
N LEU A 100 1.90 -8.62 12.63
CA LEU A 100 3.34 -8.87 12.71
C LEU A 100 3.88 -9.03 14.13
N ALA A 101 3.08 -8.75 15.16
CA ALA A 101 3.52 -8.91 16.54
C ALA A 101 3.52 -10.40 16.93
N PRO A 102 4.55 -10.89 17.64
CA PRO A 102 4.50 -12.22 18.25
C PRO A 102 3.31 -12.27 19.22
N LYS A 103 2.59 -13.40 19.23
CA LYS A 103 1.63 -13.70 20.31
C LYS A 103 2.43 -13.73 21.61
N THR A 104 2.20 -12.74 22.48
CA THR A 104 2.63 -12.79 23.89
C THR A 104 1.87 -13.85 24.63
#